data_AF-A0A379Z8R5-F1
#
_entry.id   AF-A0A379Z8R5-F1
#
_cell.length_a   1.000
_cell.length_b   1.000
_cell.length_c   1.000
_cell.angle_alpha   90.00
_cell.angle_beta   90.00
_cell.angle_gamma   90.00
#
_symmetry.space_group_name_H-M   'P 1'
#
loop_
_entity.id
_entity.type
_entity.pdbx_description
1 polymer ?
#
loop_
_entity_poly.entity_id
_entity_poly.type
_entity_poly.pdbx_seq_one_letter_code
_entity_poly.pdbx_strand_id
1 'polypeptide(L)'
;MTLALVTMLVNTNDAFSGIQQVDLSNLAANESLQLLAPAYDAGTEANSETKGSIPGPADGGEGFNSARDDVDRVHLHPGVISADDGLADSVLTPSHRFDNPVLKIVIYRKS
;
A
#
# COMPACT_ATOMS: atom_id res chain seq x y z
N MET A 1 8.35 3.72 -23.90
CA MET A 1 7.34 4.33 -23.00
C MET A 1 7.38 3.58 -21.69
N THR A 2 7.48 4.29 -20.57
CA THR A 2 7.53 3.69 -19.23
C THR A 2 6.26 4.05 -18.45
N LEU A 3 5.75 3.11 -17.65
CA LEU A 3 4.61 3.31 -16.77
C LEU A 3 5.03 3.17 -15.31
N ALA A 4 4.49 4.05 -14.48
CA ALA A 4 4.47 3.90 -13.03
C ALA A 4 3.02 4.08 -12.53
N LEU A 5 2.66 3.33 -11.48
CA LEU A 5 1.35 3.39 -10.83
C LEU A 5 1.58 3.30 -9.33
N VAL A 6 0.84 4.11 -8.57
CA VAL A 6 0.83 4.07 -7.10
C VAL A 6 -0.59 4.25 -6.61
N THR A 7 -0.97 3.52 -5.57
CA THR A 7 -2.22 3.72 -4.83
C THR A 7 -1.99 3.46 -3.34
N MET A 8 -2.66 4.23 -2.50
CA MET A 8 -2.69 4.02 -1.06
C MET A 8 -3.58 2.81 -0.73
N LEU A 9 -3.18 2.02 0.27
CA LEU A 9 -4.04 1.00 0.86
C LEU A 9 -4.88 1.65 1.97
N VAL A 10 -6.18 1.39 1.99
CA VAL A 10 -7.07 1.88 3.05
C VAL A 10 -6.79 1.15 4.36
N ASN A 11 -7.18 1.78 5.48
CA ASN A 11 -6.94 1.26 6.83
C ASN A 11 -5.46 1.13 7.22
N THR A 12 -4.59 1.93 6.60
CA THR A 12 -3.18 2.09 6.95
C THR A 12 -2.86 3.60 6.92
N ASN A 13 -1.86 4.04 7.68
CA ASN A 13 -1.42 5.44 7.71
C ASN A 13 -0.52 5.76 6.51
N ASP A 14 0.40 4.85 6.14
CA ASP A 14 1.38 5.10 5.08
C ASP A 14 1.71 3.87 4.20
N ALA A 15 0.82 2.87 4.16
CA ALA A 15 0.95 1.77 3.22
C ALA A 15 0.45 2.14 1.82
N PHE A 16 1.19 1.71 0.80
CA PHE A 16 0.81 1.85 -0.60
C PHE A 16 1.19 0.61 -1.39
N SER A 17 0.71 0.51 -2.63
CA SER A 17 1.16 -0.51 -3.57
C SER A 17 1.29 0.09 -4.96
N GLY A 18 2.19 -0.45 -5.77
CA GLY A 18 2.51 0.14 -7.06
C GLY A 18 3.57 -0.59 -7.86
N ILE A 19 3.78 -0.10 -9.07
CA ILE A 19 4.82 -0.54 -10.01
C ILE A 19 5.60 0.69 -10.46
N GLN A 20 6.90 0.49 -10.73
CA GLN A 20 7.81 1.52 -11.19
C GLN A 20 8.54 1.03 -12.45
N GLN A 21 8.83 1.97 -13.36
CA GLN A 21 9.71 1.74 -14.51
C GLN A 21 9.32 0.54 -15.40
N VAL A 22 8.02 0.29 -15.55
CA VAL A 22 7.54 -0.76 -16.44
C VAL A 22 7.68 -0.30 -17.89
N ASP A 23 8.60 -0.91 -18.63
CA ASP A 23 8.77 -0.64 -20.06
C ASP A 23 7.68 -1.32 -20.88
N LEU A 24 6.90 -0.50 -21.59
CA LEU A 24 5.81 -0.93 -22.47
C LEU A 24 6.15 -0.80 -23.95
N SER A 25 7.40 -0.47 -24.29
CA SER A 25 7.81 -0.20 -25.67
C SER A 25 7.61 -1.40 -26.59
N ASN A 26 7.74 -2.62 -26.04
CA ASN A 26 7.59 -3.87 -26.79
C ASN A 26 6.19 -4.48 -26.71
N LEU A 27 5.25 -3.87 -25.99
CA LEU A 27 3.88 -4.39 -25.89
C LEU A 27 3.15 -4.13 -27.21
N ALA A 28 2.79 -5.18 -27.94
CA ALA A 28 2.14 -5.08 -29.25
C ALA A 28 0.65 -4.70 -29.15
N ALA A 29 0.07 -4.24 -30.26
CA ALA A 29 -1.36 -3.97 -30.33
C ALA A 29 -2.17 -5.23 -30.01
N ASN A 30 -3.20 -5.08 -29.18
CA ASN A 30 -4.02 -6.15 -28.60
C ASN A 30 -3.30 -7.12 -27.65
N GLU A 31 -2.08 -6.79 -27.22
CA GLU A 31 -1.35 -7.56 -26.20
C GLU A 31 -1.62 -7.03 -24.78
N SER A 32 -1.49 -7.91 -23.79
CA SER A 32 -1.56 -7.54 -22.38
C SER A 32 -0.34 -7.95 -21.58
N LEU A 33 0.09 -7.09 -20.66
CA LEU A 33 1.07 -7.38 -19.62
C LEU A 33 0.35 -7.50 -18.26
N GLN A 34 0.65 -8.55 -17.52
CA GLN A 34 0.16 -8.74 -16.15
C GLN A 34 1.30 -8.59 -15.14
N LEU A 35 1.06 -7.82 -14.08
CA LEU A 35 1.99 -7.59 -12.99
C LEU A 35 1.30 -7.82 -11.66
N LEU A 36 2.07 -8.27 -10.67
CA LEU A 36 1.66 -8.36 -9.28
C LEU A 36 2.52 -7.40 -8.48
N ALA A 37 1.90 -6.62 -7.59
CA ALA A 37 2.61 -5.69 -6.72
C ALA A 37 2.35 -6.02 -5.24
N PRO A 38 3.40 -6.04 -4.40
CA PRO A 38 3.24 -6.16 -2.96
C PRO A 38 2.82 -4.82 -2.35
N ALA A 39 2.45 -4.84 -1.08
CA ALA A 39 2.33 -3.66 -0.25
C ALA A 39 3.72 -3.16 0.14
N TYR A 40 3.87 -1.86 0.09
CA TYR A 40 5.01 -1.09 0.52
C TYR A 40 4.61 -0.17 1.66
N ASP A 41 5.56 0.08 2.54
CA ASP A 41 5.51 1.07 3.60
C ASP A 41 6.32 2.28 3.12
N ALA A 42 5.75 3.49 3.20
CA ALA A 42 6.44 4.71 2.77
C ALA A 42 7.61 5.10 3.68
N GLY A 43 7.61 4.62 4.93
CA GLY A 43 8.58 4.96 5.96
C GLY A 43 8.52 6.43 6.35
N THR A 44 7.38 7.09 6.10
CA THR A 44 7.19 8.50 6.40
C THR A 44 6.51 8.70 7.74
N GLU A 45 5.82 7.69 8.28
CA GLU A 45 5.18 7.75 9.59
C GLU A 45 5.41 6.43 10.35
N ALA A 46 5.67 6.52 11.66
CA ALA A 46 5.73 5.31 12.47
C ALA A 46 4.38 4.57 12.38
N ASN A 47 4.43 3.25 12.19
CA ASN A 47 3.28 2.32 12.15
C ASN A 47 2.52 2.30 13.49
N SER A 48 1.92 3.41 13.87
CA SER A 48 0.98 3.50 14.97
C SER A 48 -0.40 3.30 14.36
N GLU A 49 -0.87 2.05 14.30
CA GLU A 49 -2.25 1.69 13.97
C GLU A 49 -3.24 2.08 15.10
N THR A 50 -2.88 3.13 15.83
CA THR A 50 -3.58 3.72 16.96
C THR A 50 -4.83 4.45 16.51
N LYS A 51 -5.83 4.53 17.39
CA LYS A 51 -7.07 5.26 17.15
C LYS A 51 -6.83 6.73 16.75
N GLY A 52 -7.37 7.13 15.61
CA GLY A 52 -7.31 8.48 15.04
C GLY A 52 -6.21 8.74 13.99
N SER A 53 -5.32 7.79 13.71
CA SER A 53 -4.25 7.93 12.70
C SER A 53 -4.53 7.23 11.37
N ILE A 54 -5.68 6.54 11.24
CA ILE A 54 -5.97 5.71 10.08
C ILE A 54 -7.11 6.30 9.24
N PRO A 55 -6.85 6.76 8.00
CA PRO A 55 -7.90 7.18 7.09
C PRO A 55 -8.68 5.96 6.57
N GLY A 56 -9.99 5.91 6.85
CA GLY A 56 -10.88 4.84 6.38
C GLY A 56 -12.10 4.62 7.28
N PRO A 57 -13.06 3.77 6.86
CA PRO A 57 -14.30 3.52 7.61
C PRO A 57 -14.09 2.82 8.95
N ALA A 58 -12.93 2.21 9.18
CA ALA A 58 -12.60 1.51 10.42
C ALA A 58 -12.33 2.45 11.61
N ASP A 59 -11.77 3.64 11.35
CA ASP A 59 -11.32 4.56 12.40
C ASP A 59 -11.77 6.01 12.15
N GLY A 60 -11.93 6.43 10.89
CA GLY A 60 -12.28 7.81 10.54
C GLY A 60 -11.21 8.84 10.91
N GLY A 61 -9.97 8.38 11.10
CA GLY A 61 -8.82 9.17 11.54
C GLY A 61 -8.23 10.08 10.46
N GLU A 62 -7.24 10.86 10.87
CA GLU A 62 -6.49 11.75 9.99
C GLU A 62 -5.60 10.92 9.05
N GLY A 63 -5.48 11.33 7.78
CA GLY A 63 -4.47 10.79 6.87
C GLY A 63 -3.07 11.29 7.21
N PHE A 64 -2.17 11.26 6.23
CA PHE A 64 -0.77 11.69 6.36
C PHE A 64 -0.55 12.91 7.27
N ASN A 65 0.33 12.78 8.26
CA ASN A 65 0.73 13.82 9.20
C ASN A 65 2.26 13.94 9.28
N SER A 66 2.80 15.05 8.75
CA SER A 66 4.25 15.30 8.65
C SER A 66 4.99 15.46 9.99
N ALA A 67 4.30 15.42 11.14
CA ALA A 67 4.91 15.45 12.46
C ALA A 67 5.21 14.05 13.02
N ARG A 68 4.72 12.99 12.37
CA ARG A 68 4.99 11.59 12.71
C ARG A 68 6.10 11.13 11.79
N ASP A 69 7.36 11.30 12.18
CA ASP A 69 8.53 11.03 11.35
C ASP A 69 9.06 9.61 11.59
N ASP A 70 9.56 8.93 10.55
CA ASP A 70 10.12 7.56 10.65
C ASP A 70 11.46 7.41 9.89
N VAL A 71 11.62 6.40 9.02
CA VAL A 71 12.93 6.02 8.43
C VAL A 71 13.24 6.63 7.06
N ASP A 72 12.34 7.44 6.50
CA ASP A 72 12.49 8.13 5.20
C ASP A 72 12.86 7.19 4.03
N ARG A 73 12.45 5.91 4.10
CA ARG A 73 12.74 4.93 3.05
C ARG A 73 11.60 3.93 2.88
N VAL A 74 11.30 3.63 1.61
CA VAL A 74 10.32 2.62 1.21
C VAL A 74 10.82 1.20 1.47
N HIS A 75 9.98 0.36 2.07
CA HIS A 75 10.23 -1.06 2.31
C HIS A 75 9.00 -1.92 2.01
N LEU A 76 9.15 -3.24 1.99
CA LEU A 76 8.00 -4.15 1.97
C LEU A 76 7.22 -4.01 3.28
N HIS A 77 5.91 -3.77 3.17
CA HIS A 77 5.05 -3.64 4.34
C HIS A 77 4.88 -5.03 4.99
N PRO A 78 5.10 -5.17 6.30
CA PRO A 78 4.99 -6.46 7.00
C PRO A 78 3.54 -6.97 7.17
N GLY A 79 2.55 -6.32 6.55
CA GLY A 79 1.12 -6.51 6.82
C GLY A 79 0.62 -5.66 8.00
N VAL A 80 -0.67 -5.80 8.30
CA VAL A 80 -1.35 -5.14 9.44
C VAL A 80 -1.04 -5.88 10.74
N ILE A 81 -0.72 -5.12 11.79
CA ILE A 81 -0.48 -5.59 13.16
C ILE A 81 -1.72 -5.27 14.02
N SER A 82 -2.52 -6.28 14.32
CA SER A 82 -3.72 -6.07 15.14
C SER A 82 -3.39 -6.06 16.64
N ALA A 83 -4.40 -5.76 17.47
CA ALA A 83 -4.30 -5.94 18.91
C ALA A 83 -3.94 -7.39 19.30
N ASP A 84 -4.30 -8.36 18.46
CA ASP A 84 -3.99 -9.78 18.66
C ASP A 84 -2.53 -10.11 18.35
N ASP A 85 -1.81 -9.23 17.64
CA ASP A 85 -0.39 -9.38 17.32
C ASP A 85 0.54 -8.69 18.34
N GLY A 86 -0.03 -8.16 19.42
CA GLY A 86 0.70 -7.54 20.53
C GLY A 86 0.74 -6.02 20.52
N LEU A 87 0.09 -5.36 19.56
CA LEU A 87 -0.09 -3.90 19.55
C LEU A 87 -1.40 -3.54 20.25
N ALA A 88 -1.39 -3.51 21.58
CA ALA A 88 -2.60 -3.41 22.42
C ALA A 88 -3.54 -2.22 22.11
N ASP A 89 -3.01 -1.15 21.51
CA ASP A 89 -3.77 0.07 21.13
C ASP A 89 -4.23 0.08 19.65
N SER A 90 -4.01 -1.01 18.91
CA SER A 90 -4.45 -1.14 17.52
C SER A 90 -5.96 -1.23 17.42
N VAL A 91 -6.55 -0.36 16.59
CA VAL A 91 -8.00 -0.42 16.26
C VAL A 91 -8.31 -1.44 15.16
N LEU A 92 -7.26 -2.06 14.59
CA LEU A 92 -7.40 -3.04 13.53
C LEU A 92 -7.56 -4.45 14.12
N THR A 93 -8.42 -5.23 13.49
CA THR A 93 -8.61 -6.65 13.77
C THR A 93 -7.88 -7.48 12.72
N PRO A 94 -7.65 -8.79 12.94
CA PRO A 94 -7.06 -9.68 11.94
C PRO A 94 -7.80 -9.68 10.59
N SER A 95 -9.08 -9.31 10.55
CA SER A 95 -9.85 -9.17 9.31
C SER A 95 -9.44 -7.98 8.43
N HIS A 96 -8.63 -7.06 8.95
CA HIS A 96 -8.05 -5.96 8.18
C HIS A 96 -6.68 -6.29 7.59
N ARG A 97 -6.16 -7.50 7.84
CA ARG A 97 -4.90 -7.96 7.25
C ARG A 97 -5.02 -8.10 5.73
N PHE A 98 -3.93 -7.72 5.06
CA PHE A 98 -3.72 -8.02 3.65
C PHE A 98 -2.51 -8.94 3.51
N ASP A 99 -2.65 -9.95 2.66
CA ASP A 99 -1.56 -10.83 2.26
C ASP A 99 -0.97 -10.33 0.93
N ASN A 100 0.35 -10.43 0.81
CA ASN A 100 1.01 -10.10 -0.44
C ASN A 100 0.85 -11.22 -1.48
N PRO A 101 0.62 -10.90 -2.77
CA PRO A 101 0.52 -9.56 -3.37
C PRO A 101 -0.86 -8.91 -3.22
N VAL A 102 -0.89 -7.59 -3.02
CA VAL A 102 -2.13 -6.83 -2.77
C VAL A 102 -2.75 -6.22 -4.03
N LEU A 103 -2.01 -6.18 -5.15
CA LEU A 103 -2.52 -5.70 -6.44
C LEU A 103 -2.20 -6.66 -7.57
N LYS A 104 -3.18 -6.87 -8.45
CA LYS A 104 -3.00 -7.40 -9.80
C LYS A 104 -3.29 -6.30 -10.81
N ILE A 105 -2.27 -5.95 -11.60
CA ILE A 105 -2.34 -4.90 -12.61
C ILE A 105 -2.32 -5.57 -13.98
N VAL A 106 -3.28 -5.23 -14.83
CA VAL A 106 -3.35 -5.71 -16.23
C VAL A 106 -3.33 -4.50 -17.15
N ILE A 107 -2.28 -4.42 -17.97
CA ILE A 107 -2.08 -3.35 -18.95
C ILE A 107 -2.39 -3.93 -20.31
N TYR A 108 -3.38 -3.37 -21.01
CA TYR A 108 -3.79 -3.81 -22.34
C TYR A 108 -3.54 -2.69 -23.36
N ARG A 109 -2.79 -2.99 -24.42
CA ARG A 109 -2.60 -2.05 -25.53
C ARG A 109 -3.74 -2.22 -26.53
N LYS A 110 -4.56 -1.19 -26.68
CA LYS A 110 -5.62 -1.17 -27.70
C LYS A 110 -5.04 -1.15 -29.12
N SER A 111 -5.81 -1.65 -30.08
CA SER A 111 -5.55 -1.63 -31.53
C SER A 111 -5.30 -0.23 -32.08
#